data_AF-A0AAN5HXQ7-F1
#
_entry.id   AF-A0AAN5HXQ7-F1
#
_cell.length_a   1.000
_cell.length_b   1.000
_cell.length_c   1.000
_cell.angle_alpha   90.00
_cell.angle_beta   90.00
_cell.angle_gamma   90.00
#
_symmetry.space_group_name_H-M   'P 1'
#
loop_
_entity.id
_entity.type
_entity.pdbx_description
1 polymer ?
#
loop_
_entity_poly.entity_id
_entity_poly.type
_entity_poly.pdbx_seq_one_letter_code
_entity_poly.pdbx_strand_id
1 'polypeptide(L)'
;SPIPLKAPQLACLTTLNMKVLLVLAALVGASLATDCLQCICNKESGCKPIGCVMDVGSLSCGYYQIKEPYYQDCGEPGKTSSDSLDTAWKRCADDYNC
;
A
#
# COMPACT_ATOMS: atom_id res chain seq x y z
N SER A 1 -1.03 -0.20 -62.31
CA SER A 1 -0.61 0.36 -61.00
C SER A 1 -0.46 -0.76 -59.99
N PRO A 2 0.72 -0.96 -59.37
CA PRO A 2 0.86 -1.95 -58.30
C PRO A 2 0.35 -1.37 -56.97
N ILE A 3 -0.32 -2.21 -56.19
CA ILE A 3 -0.85 -1.93 -54.85
C ILE A 3 0.30 -2.12 -53.85
N PRO A 4 0.64 -1.16 -52.98
CA PRO A 4 1.66 -1.38 -51.96
C PRO A 4 1.11 -2.25 -50.82
N LEU A 5 1.76 -3.39 -50.56
CA LEU A 5 1.49 -4.21 -49.38
C LEU A 5 1.80 -3.39 -48.12
N LYS A 6 0.77 -3.23 -47.28
CA LYS A 6 0.72 -2.47 -46.05
C LYS A 6 1.70 -3.07 -45.02
N ALA A 7 2.38 -2.20 -44.27
CA ALA A 7 3.23 -2.51 -43.11
C ALA A 7 2.51 -2.41 -41.73
N PRO A 8 1.28 -2.94 -41.48
CA PRO A 8 0.60 -2.71 -40.20
C PRO A 8 0.88 -3.82 -39.17
N GLN A 9 1.52 -4.93 -39.55
CA GLN A 9 1.63 -6.09 -38.66
C GLN A 9 2.73 -5.96 -37.60
N LEU A 10 3.80 -5.20 -37.87
CA LEU A 10 4.93 -5.08 -36.94
C LEU A 10 4.62 -4.16 -35.72
N ALA A 11 3.64 -3.26 -35.83
CA ALA A 11 3.23 -2.38 -34.73
C ALA A 11 2.23 -3.02 -33.74
N CYS A 12 1.54 -4.09 -34.14
CA CYS A 12 0.55 -4.78 -33.31
C CYS A 12 1.22 -5.80 -32.37
N LEU A 13 2.29 -6.47 -32.81
CA LEU A 13 3.07 -7.42 -32.01
C LEU A 13 3.96 -6.74 -30.95
N THR A 14 4.33 -5.48 -31.12
CA THR A 14 5.17 -4.72 -30.16
C THR A 14 4.37 -4.08 -29.01
N THR A 15 3.11 -3.75 -29.22
CA THR A 15 2.24 -3.11 -28.21
C THR A 15 1.63 -4.08 -27.21
N LEU A 16 1.39 -5.34 -27.59
CA LEU A 16 0.90 -6.38 -26.68
C LEU A 16 1.97 -6.74 -25.63
N ASN A 17 3.23 -6.86 -26.06
CA ASN A 17 4.36 -7.17 -25.18
C ASN A 17 4.64 -6.07 -24.15
N MET A 18 4.50 -4.79 -24.51
CA MET A 18 4.74 -3.68 -23.60
C MET A 18 3.70 -3.62 -22.46
N LYS A 19 2.41 -3.81 -22.77
CA LYS A 19 1.36 -3.83 -21.75
C LYS A 19 1.53 -5.01 -20.79
N VAL A 20 1.85 -6.18 -21.31
CA VAL A 20 2.15 -7.36 -20.50
C VAL A 20 3.36 -7.11 -19.60
N LEU A 21 4.43 -6.49 -20.13
CA LEU A 21 5.62 -6.16 -19.33
C LEU A 21 5.31 -5.17 -18.20
N LEU A 22 4.49 -4.14 -18.47
CA LEU A 22 4.05 -3.17 -17.46
C LEU A 22 3.22 -3.84 -16.35
N VAL A 23 2.29 -4.73 -16.72
CA VAL A 23 1.49 -5.49 -15.74
C VAL A 23 2.39 -6.40 -14.91
N LEU A 24 3.33 -7.11 -15.53
CA LEU A 24 4.29 -7.96 -14.80
C LEU A 24 5.17 -7.15 -13.86
N ALA A 25 5.68 -6.00 -14.29
CA ALA A 25 6.46 -5.11 -13.44
C ALA A 25 5.64 -4.58 -12.24
N ALA A 26 4.38 -4.21 -12.46
CA ALA A 26 3.48 -3.79 -11.39
C ALA A 26 3.18 -4.92 -10.40
N LEU A 27 2.95 -6.15 -10.89
CA LEU A 27 2.73 -7.32 -10.04
C LEU A 27 3.96 -7.66 -9.18
N VAL A 28 5.16 -7.65 -9.79
CA VAL A 28 6.41 -7.86 -9.04
C VAL A 28 6.63 -6.73 -8.02
N GLY A 29 6.35 -5.48 -8.39
CA GLY A 29 6.40 -4.36 -7.46
C GLY A 29 5.45 -4.54 -6.28
N ALA A 30 4.21 -4.97 -6.53
CA ALA A 30 3.22 -5.22 -5.50
C ALA A 30 3.63 -6.36 -4.55
N SER A 31 4.17 -7.47 -5.08
CA SER A 31 4.62 -8.59 -4.23
C SER A 31 5.79 -8.20 -3.32
N LEU A 32 6.74 -7.42 -3.83
CA LEU A 32 7.85 -6.92 -3.01
C LEU A 32 7.36 -5.96 -1.92
N ALA A 33 6.36 -5.13 -2.23
CA ALA A 33 5.74 -4.24 -1.24
C ALA A 33 5.03 -5.04 -0.14
N THR A 34 4.33 -6.13 -0.47
CA THR A 34 3.66 -6.98 0.54
C THR A 34 4.68 -7.67 1.46
N ASP A 35 5.79 -8.16 0.92
CA ASP A 35 6.84 -8.80 1.73
C ASP A 35 7.51 -7.78 2.67
N CYS A 36 7.74 -6.56 2.18
CA CYS A 36 8.28 -5.47 2.98
C CYS A 36 7.35 -5.09 4.13
N LEU A 37 6.05 -4.88 3.85
CA LEU A 37 5.06 -4.56 4.87
C LEU A 37 4.94 -5.67 5.92
N GLN A 38 4.97 -6.94 5.49
CA GLN A 38 4.95 -8.07 6.42
C GLN A 38 6.17 -8.07 7.35
N CYS A 39 7.35 -7.72 6.85
CA CYS A 39 8.55 -7.60 7.67
C CYS A 39 8.43 -6.46 8.68
N ILE A 40 7.93 -5.29 8.27
CA ILE A 40 7.71 -4.15 9.17
C ILE A 40 6.70 -4.54 10.27
N CYS A 41 5.56 -5.14 9.89
CA CYS A 41 4.55 -5.62 10.82
C CYS A 41 5.15 -6.56 11.88
N ASN A 42 5.95 -7.54 11.45
CA ASN A 42 6.65 -8.46 12.35
C ASN A 42 7.66 -7.75 13.25
N LYS A 43 8.37 -6.75 12.73
CA LYS A 43 9.37 -6.00 13.48
C LYS A 43 8.75 -5.11 14.56
N GLU A 44 7.65 -4.44 14.24
CA GLU A 44 6.99 -3.47 15.12
C GLU A 44 6.18 -4.15 16.24
N SER A 45 5.45 -5.22 15.91
CA SER A 45 4.47 -5.81 16.84
C SER A 45 4.48 -7.35 16.90
N GLY A 46 5.39 -8.02 16.18
CA GLY A 46 5.24 -9.45 15.89
C GLY A 46 4.01 -9.74 15.03
N CYS A 47 3.60 -8.73 14.25
CA CYS A 47 2.41 -8.66 13.43
C CYS A 47 1.11 -8.96 14.19
N LYS A 48 0.89 -8.21 15.27
CA LYS A 48 -0.27 -8.33 16.15
C LYS A 48 -0.82 -6.94 16.53
N PRO A 49 -2.12 -6.81 16.80
CA PRO A 49 -2.70 -5.56 17.30
C PRO A 49 -2.39 -5.45 18.80
N ILE A 50 -1.26 -4.85 19.14
CA ILE A 50 -0.78 -4.72 20.52
C ILE A 50 -1.32 -3.46 21.22
N GLY A 51 -2.22 -2.71 20.58
CA GLY A 51 -2.68 -1.41 21.07
C GLY A 51 -1.54 -0.40 21.08
N CYS A 52 -1.62 0.58 21.98
CA CYS A 52 -0.69 1.70 22.02
C CYS A 52 0.41 1.54 23.07
N VAL A 53 1.66 1.73 22.64
CA VAL A 53 2.85 1.68 23.48
C VAL A 53 3.53 3.04 23.48
N MET A 54 4.06 3.45 24.64
CA MET A 54 4.85 4.68 24.75
C MET A 54 6.21 4.49 24.07
N ASP A 55 6.48 5.35 23.09
CA ASP A 55 7.71 5.37 22.31
C ASP A 55 8.26 6.81 22.25
N VAL A 56 9.33 7.04 23.02
CA VAL A 56 10.07 8.31 23.13
C VAL A 56 9.15 9.54 23.28
N GLY A 57 8.21 9.49 24.23
CA GLY A 57 7.36 10.64 24.58
C GLY A 57 6.08 10.80 23.75
N SER A 58 5.79 9.86 22.85
CA SER A 58 4.51 9.79 22.11
C SER A 58 4.00 8.35 22.07
N LEU A 59 2.70 8.17 21.84
CA LEU A 59 2.13 6.84 21.64
C LEU A 59 2.32 6.39 20.18
N SER A 60 2.64 5.11 20.03
CA SER A 60 2.66 4.36 18.76
C SER A 60 1.68 3.19 18.90
N CYS A 61 0.82 2.94 17.89
CA CYS A 61 -0.29 1.98 18.05
C CYS A 61 -0.32 0.86 17.00
N GLY A 62 -0.81 -0.30 17.41
CA GLY A 62 -1.25 -1.41 16.58
C GLY A 62 -0.16 -2.12 15.77
N TYR A 63 -0.54 -2.68 14.62
CA TYR A 63 0.29 -3.61 13.84
C TYR A 63 1.64 -3.03 13.42
N TYR A 64 1.62 -1.78 12.98
CA TYR A 64 2.79 -1.07 12.47
C TYR A 64 3.29 0.02 13.43
N GLN A 65 2.80 0.06 14.67
CA GLN A 65 3.18 1.06 15.68
C GLN A 65 3.08 2.49 15.13
N ILE A 66 1.97 2.79 14.46
CA ILE A 66 1.68 4.08 13.80
C ILE A 66 1.46 5.15 14.87
N LYS A 67 2.08 6.33 14.73
CA LYS A 67 1.83 7.53 15.56
C LYS A 67 0.67 8.35 14.99
N GLU A 68 -0.04 9.12 15.83
CA GLU A 68 -1.16 9.96 15.41
C GLU A 68 -0.85 10.86 14.20
N PRO A 69 0.30 11.56 14.14
CA PRO A 69 0.62 12.40 12.97
C PRO A 69 0.72 11.62 11.66
N TYR A 70 1.24 10.39 11.69
CA TYR A 70 1.33 9.55 10.49
C TYR A 70 -0.06 9.11 10.00
N TYR A 71 -1.00 8.90 10.91
CA TYR A 71 -2.40 8.62 10.55
C TYR A 71 -3.08 9.83 9.89
N GLN A 72 -2.76 11.04 10.34
CA GLN A 72 -3.25 12.26 9.71
C GLN A 72 -2.64 12.45 8.31
N ASP A 73 -1.32 12.25 8.18
CA ASP A 73 -0.61 12.38 6.91
C ASP A 73 -1.10 11.37 5.86
N CYS A 74 -1.59 10.20 6.28
CA CYS A 74 -2.18 9.21 5.36
C CYS A 74 -3.68 9.45 5.06
N GLY A 75 -4.25 10.56 5.53
CA GLY A 75 -5.61 10.98 5.19
C GLY A 75 -6.71 10.47 6.12
N GLU A 76 -6.36 10.09 7.35
CA GLU A 76 -7.31 9.66 8.39
C GLU A 76 -8.26 8.52 7.93
N PRO A 77 -7.73 7.40 7.39
CA PRO A 77 -8.56 6.34 6.84
C PRO A 77 -9.55 5.78 7.85
N GLY A 78 -10.78 5.55 7.38
CA GLY A 78 -11.87 5.00 8.18
C GLY A 78 -12.43 5.94 9.26
N LYS A 79 -11.94 7.18 9.40
CA LYS A 79 -12.48 8.16 10.34
C LYS A 79 -13.87 8.64 9.92
N THR A 80 -14.81 8.67 10.87
CA THR A 80 -16.15 9.23 10.66
C THR A 80 -16.27 10.65 11.24
N SER A 81 -17.35 11.36 10.91
CA SER A 81 -17.65 12.69 11.47
C SER A 81 -17.94 12.66 12.97
N SER A 82 -18.36 11.51 13.52
CA SER A 82 -18.57 11.29 14.95
C SER A 82 -17.30 10.87 15.69
N ASP A 83 -16.25 10.46 14.99
CA ASP A 83 -15.02 9.99 15.63
C ASP A 83 -14.13 11.16 16.05
N SER A 84 -13.59 11.05 17.27
CA SER A 84 -12.38 11.80 17.63
C SER A 84 -11.18 11.26 16.83
N LEU A 85 -10.18 12.11 16.61
CA LEU A 85 -8.94 11.71 15.93
C LEU A 85 -8.27 10.54 16.66
N ASP A 86 -8.11 10.64 17.98
CA ASP A 86 -7.51 9.61 18.83
C ASP A 86 -8.23 8.25 18.70
N THR A 87 -9.56 8.25 18.71
CA THR A 87 -10.36 7.02 18.57
C THR A 87 -10.20 6.41 17.18
N ALA A 88 -10.27 7.22 16.13
CA ALA A 88 -10.16 6.74 14.76
C ALA A 88 -8.77 6.18 14.45
N TRP A 89 -7.72 6.91 14.87
CA TRP A 89 -6.33 6.50 14.73
C TRP A 89 -6.06 5.15 15.41
N LYS A 90 -6.41 5.01 16.70
CA LYS A 90 -6.16 3.78 17.46
C LYS A 90 -6.89 2.59 16.86
N ARG A 91 -8.17 2.78 16.49
CA ARG A 91 -8.97 1.74 15.82
C ARG A 91 -8.36 1.34 14.48
N CYS A 92 -7.90 2.30 13.67
CA CYS A 92 -7.28 2.02 12.40
C CYS A 92 -5.95 1.28 12.58
N ALA A 93 -5.10 1.74 13.49
CA ALA A 93 -3.81 1.13 13.74
C ALA A 93 -3.92 -0.35 14.20
N ASP A 94 -4.97 -0.70 14.94
CA ASP A 94 -5.28 -2.07 15.38
C ASP A 94 -6.05 -2.91 14.33
N ASP A 95 -6.37 -2.37 13.15
CA ASP A 95 -6.89 -3.11 12.00
C ASP A 95 -5.78 -3.30 10.96
N TYR A 96 -5.44 -4.55 10.63
CA TYR A 96 -4.34 -4.86 9.71
C TYR A 96 -4.51 -4.26 8.30
N ASN A 97 -5.75 -4.05 7.86
CA ASN A 97 -6.06 -3.58 6.50
C ASN A 97 -6.39 -2.09 6.44
N CYS A 98 -6.47 -1.44 7.59
CA CYS A 98 -6.45 0.01 7.68
C CYS A 98 -4.97 0.47 7.66
#